data_AF-Q0S122-F1
#
_entry.id   AF-Q0S122-F1
#
_cell.length_a   1.000
_cell.length_b   1.000
_cell.length_c   1.000
_cell.angle_alpha   90.00
_cell.angle_beta   90.00
_cell.angle_gamma   90.00
#
_symmetry.space_group_name_H-M   'P 1'
#
loop_
_entity.id
_entity.type
_entity.pdbx_description
1 polymer ?
#
loop_
_entity_poly.entity_id
_entity_poly.type
_entity_poly.pdbx_seq_one_letter_code
_entity_poly.pdbx_strand_id
1 'polypeptide(L)'
;MRGRPLRVPHSANRRSAVMITSVASHLSGRESANLGAPRRRRPARRLRAGMSTLGVTAAAMILVAPPAAAATIDTTTTVSIQGMAATTCPVTLSAQVSPAFTGGTVLFKEGNVTLGTAAAVTNGTASVQHTFSTTGAHVVVATFSGARVGADDFRASTSGALTVTVATGLNLGSICLPIG
;
A
#
# COMPACT_ATOMS: atom_id res chain seq x y z
N MET A 1 26.87 44.31 -5.70
CA MET A 1 26.95 43.34 -6.83
C MET A 1 27.95 42.25 -6.49
N ARG A 2 27.50 41.01 -6.32
CA ARG A 2 28.21 39.74 -6.64
C ARG A 2 27.39 38.57 -6.10
N GLY A 3 26.51 38.07 -6.97
CA GLY A 3 25.73 36.86 -6.71
C GLY A 3 26.61 35.61 -6.74
N ARG A 4 26.31 34.67 -5.85
CA ARG A 4 26.79 33.29 -5.93
C ARG A 4 25.59 32.40 -6.28
N PRO A 5 25.57 31.71 -7.43
CA PRO A 5 24.53 30.74 -7.70
C PRO A 5 24.85 29.43 -6.96
N LEU A 6 23.96 29.03 -6.04
CA LEU A 6 23.96 27.68 -5.48
C LEU A 6 23.37 26.73 -6.52
N ARG A 7 24.26 25.91 -7.07
CA ARG A 7 23.97 24.84 -8.03
C ARG A 7 23.25 23.71 -7.29
N VAL A 8 21.99 23.47 -7.61
CA VAL A 8 21.23 22.31 -7.11
C VAL A 8 21.54 21.11 -8.00
N PRO A 9 22.20 20.04 -7.52
CA PRO A 9 22.26 18.80 -8.26
C PRO A 9 20.91 18.09 -8.17
N HIS A 10 20.28 17.91 -9.33
CA HIS A 10 19.17 17.00 -9.51
C HIS A 10 19.67 15.57 -9.24
N SER A 11 19.26 14.99 -8.11
CA SER A 11 19.53 13.59 -7.81
C SER A 11 18.67 12.71 -8.70
N ALA A 12 19.38 11.95 -9.53
CA ALA A 12 18.88 11.18 -10.63
C ALA A 12 18.06 9.97 -10.20
N ASN A 13 16.90 9.87 -10.86
CA ASN A 13 16.13 8.67 -11.17
C ASN A 13 17.03 7.45 -11.48
N ARG A 14 17.22 6.55 -10.51
CA ARG A 14 17.74 5.20 -10.79
C ARG A 14 16.59 4.29 -11.15
N ARG A 15 16.40 4.21 -12.46
CA ARG A 15 15.59 3.20 -13.14
C ARG A 15 16.06 1.79 -12.75
N SER A 16 15.07 1.00 -12.37
CA SER A 16 14.87 -0.42 -12.60
C SER A 16 16.00 -1.18 -13.29
N ALA A 17 16.52 -2.20 -12.61
CA ALA A 17 17.21 -3.32 -13.23
C ALA A 17 16.89 -4.60 -12.43
N VAL A 18 15.65 -5.08 -12.55
CA VAL A 18 15.32 -6.47 -12.20
C VAL A 18 15.54 -7.28 -13.49
N MET A 19 16.77 -7.75 -13.67
CA MET A 19 17.10 -8.76 -14.67
C MET A 19 16.55 -10.10 -14.19
N ILE A 20 15.43 -10.51 -14.78
CA ILE A 20 14.86 -11.85 -14.66
C ILE A 20 15.69 -12.73 -15.59
N THR A 21 16.67 -13.47 -15.04
CA THR A 21 17.42 -14.45 -15.81
C THR A 21 16.53 -15.67 -16.05
N SER A 22 16.15 -15.82 -17.31
CA SER A 22 15.28 -16.84 -17.86
C SER A 22 15.83 -18.26 -17.60
N VAL A 23 14.98 -19.14 -17.06
CA VAL A 23 15.19 -20.59 -17.04
C VAL A 23 14.68 -21.14 -18.37
N ALA A 24 15.59 -21.58 -19.23
CA ALA A 24 15.28 -22.32 -20.45
C ALA A 24 15.80 -23.76 -20.33
N SER A 25 14.93 -24.63 -19.83
CA SER A 25 15.04 -26.08 -20.00
C SER A 25 14.58 -26.42 -21.41
N HIS A 26 15.41 -27.01 -22.27
CA HIS A 26 14.90 -27.80 -23.39
C HIS A 26 15.83 -28.95 -23.76
N LEU A 27 15.26 -30.14 -23.56
CA LEU A 27 15.65 -31.46 -24.00
C LEU A 27 15.83 -31.48 -25.53
N SER A 28 16.95 -32.01 -26.06
CA SER A 28 16.94 -32.71 -27.35
C SER A 28 18.18 -33.58 -27.50
N GLY A 29 17.97 -34.89 -27.45
CA GLY A 29 18.91 -35.83 -28.05
C GLY A 29 18.86 -35.73 -29.58
N ARG A 30 19.94 -36.20 -30.21
CA ARG A 30 19.88 -37.05 -31.42
C ARG A 30 21.25 -37.66 -31.68
N GLU A 31 21.20 -38.97 -31.84
CA GLU A 31 22.24 -39.86 -32.34
C GLU A 31 22.79 -39.42 -33.70
N SER A 32 24.06 -39.72 -33.97
CA SER A 32 24.51 -40.10 -35.30
C SER A 32 25.72 -41.02 -35.20
N ALA A 33 25.61 -42.10 -35.96
CA ALA A 33 26.42 -43.30 -35.86
C ALA A 33 27.56 -43.32 -36.89
N ASN A 34 28.57 -44.13 -36.53
CA ASN A 34 29.29 -45.05 -37.40
C ASN A 34 30.41 -44.50 -38.32
N LEU A 35 31.65 -44.97 -38.10
CA LEU A 35 32.59 -45.34 -39.17
C LEU A 35 33.78 -46.15 -38.58
N GLY A 36 34.09 -47.32 -39.17
CA GLY A 36 35.46 -47.84 -39.24
C GLY A 36 35.82 -49.08 -38.42
N ALA A 37 35.90 -50.24 -39.08
CA ALA A 37 36.34 -51.56 -38.59
C ALA A 37 37.90 -51.70 -38.56
N PRO A 38 38.51 -52.92 -38.51
CA PRO A 38 38.78 -53.75 -37.32
C PRO A 38 40.29 -54.06 -37.09
N ARG A 39 40.57 -54.82 -36.01
CA ARG A 39 41.77 -55.66 -35.69
C ARG A 39 42.92 -55.02 -34.88
N ARG A 40 43.15 -55.54 -33.66
CA ARG A 40 44.15 -56.59 -33.34
C ARG A 40 44.19 -56.83 -31.82
N ARG A 41 44.09 -58.11 -31.43
CA ARG A 41 44.24 -58.60 -30.05
C ARG A 41 45.70 -58.48 -29.59
N ARG A 42 45.95 -57.87 -28.43
CA ARG A 42 47.10 -58.18 -27.54
C ARG A 42 46.66 -57.99 -26.08
N PRO A 43 46.80 -59.00 -25.19
CA PRO A 43 46.47 -58.86 -23.79
C PRO A 43 47.67 -58.25 -23.05
N ALA A 44 47.48 -57.07 -22.46
CA ALA A 44 48.43 -56.53 -21.48
C ALA A 44 47.64 -55.98 -20.29
N ARG A 45 47.53 -56.84 -19.29
CA ARG A 45 46.99 -56.57 -17.95
C ARG A 45 47.88 -55.54 -17.26
N ARG A 46 47.45 -54.28 -17.22
CA ARG A 46 47.86 -53.31 -16.19
C ARG A 46 46.61 -52.57 -15.73
N LEU A 47 46.27 -52.75 -14.45
CA LEU A 47 45.18 -52.06 -13.77
C LEU A 47 45.35 -50.55 -13.98
N ARG A 48 44.51 -49.96 -14.82
CA ARG A 48 44.24 -48.52 -14.74
C ARG A 48 43.31 -48.34 -13.55
N ALA A 49 43.79 -47.64 -12.53
CA ALA A 49 42.94 -47.10 -11.49
C ALA A 49 41.83 -46.28 -12.17
N GLY A 50 40.61 -46.80 -12.12
CA GLY A 50 39.42 -46.04 -12.49
C GLY A 50 39.26 -44.95 -11.45
N MET A 51 39.79 -43.77 -11.73
CA MET A 51 39.41 -42.56 -11.01
C MET A 51 38.01 -42.20 -11.51
N SER A 52 37.01 -42.87 -10.97
CA SER A 52 35.61 -42.52 -11.17
C SER A 52 35.42 -41.11 -10.62
N THR A 53 35.28 -40.12 -11.50
CA THR A 53 34.82 -38.80 -11.11
C THR A 53 33.40 -38.97 -10.60
N LEU A 54 33.23 -39.05 -9.28
CA LEU A 54 31.92 -38.94 -8.64
C LEU A 54 31.38 -37.55 -9.00
N GLY A 55 30.51 -37.49 -10.00
CA GLY A 55 29.76 -36.29 -10.31
C GLY A 55 28.84 -35.98 -9.13
N VAL A 56 29.21 -34.99 -8.32
CA VAL A 56 28.33 -34.45 -7.29
C VAL A 56 27.39 -33.46 -7.97
N THR A 57 26.25 -33.93 -8.47
CA THR A 57 25.14 -33.01 -8.80
C THR A 57 24.53 -32.53 -7.49
N ALA A 58 24.90 -31.33 -7.05
CA ALA A 58 24.21 -30.66 -5.96
C ALA A 58 22.82 -30.22 -6.46
N ALA A 59 21.77 -30.95 -6.06
CA ALA A 59 20.41 -30.49 -6.25
C ALA A 59 20.15 -29.33 -5.28
N ALA A 60 20.05 -28.10 -5.79
CA ALA A 60 19.61 -26.97 -4.99
C ALA A 60 18.09 -27.11 -4.76
N MET A 61 17.68 -27.34 -3.51
CA MET A 61 16.28 -27.30 -3.12
C MET A 61 15.88 -25.84 -2.88
N ILE A 62 14.89 -25.34 -3.64
CA ILE A 62 14.26 -24.05 -3.36
C ILE A 62 13.13 -24.30 -2.37
N LEU A 63 13.29 -23.82 -1.13
CA LEU A 63 12.21 -23.84 -0.16
C LEU A 63 11.23 -22.71 -0.48
N VAL A 64 10.05 -23.05 -0.99
CA VAL A 64 8.95 -22.09 -1.14
C VAL A 64 8.19 -22.06 0.19
N ALA A 65 8.29 -20.95 0.91
CA ALA A 65 7.47 -20.73 2.11
C ALA A 65 5.99 -20.55 1.70
N PRO A 66 5.02 -21.10 2.46
CA PRO A 66 3.60 -20.82 2.25
C PRO A 66 3.33 -19.31 2.39
N PRO A 67 2.41 -18.73 1.60
CA PRO A 67 2.03 -17.33 1.78
C PRO A 67 1.46 -17.11 3.19
N ALA A 68 1.81 -15.98 3.80
CA ALA A 68 1.22 -15.58 5.07
C ALA A 68 -0.31 -15.50 4.92
N ALA A 69 -1.05 -16.05 5.89
CA ALA A 69 -2.50 -16.04 5.87
C ALA A 69 -3.01 -14.59 5.97
N ALA A 70 -3.96 -14.23 5.10
CA ALA A 70 -4.66 -12.95 5.14
C ALA A 70 -5.45 -12.82 6.45
N ALA A 71 -5.25 -11.74 7.20
CA ALA A 71 -6.07 -11.44 8.37
C ALA A 71 -7.28 -10.58 7.98
N THR A 72 -8.40 -10.79 8.65
CA THR A 72 -9.52 -9.84 8.65
C THR A 72 -9.49 -9.05 9.94
N ILE A 73 -9.42 -7.73 9.82
CA ILE A 73 -9.22 -6.80 10.93
C ILE A 73 -10.48 -5.94 11.06
N ASP A 74 -11.13 -6.03 12.23
CA ASP A 74 -12.21 -5.11 12.58
C ASP A 74 -11.65 -3.71 12.82
N THR A 75 -12.39 -2.70 12.36
CA THR A 75 -12.03 -1.30 12.59
C THR A 75 -13.08 -0.61 13.43
N THR A 76 -12.63 0.36 14.22
CA THR A 76 -13.52 1.32 14.88
C THR A 76 -13.25 2.71 14.34
N THR A 77 -14.30 3.45 14.04
CA THR A 77 -14.20 4.84 13.56
C THR A 77 -14.80 5.77 14.60
N THR A 78 -14.11 6.86 14.91
CA THR A 78 -14.63 7.97 15.72
C THR A 78 -14.55 9.25 14.92
N VAL A 79 -15.46 10.19 15.18
CA VAL A 79 -15.52 11.48 14.48
C VAL A 79 -15.41 12.62 15.48
N SER A 80 -14.73 13.68 15.07
CA SER A 80 -14.47 14.88 15.85
C SER A 80 -14.53 16.12 14.96
N ILE A 81 -14.66 17.28 15.58
CA ILE A 81 -14.69 18.58 14.90
C ILE A 81 -13.65 19.49 15.53
N GLN A 82 -12.97 20.26 14.69
CA GLN A 82 -12.01 21.29 15.08
C GLN A 82 -12.39 22.63 14.44
N GLY A 83 -12.15 23.70 15.17
CA GLY A 83 -12.57 25.05 14.79
C GLY A 83 -13.90 25.43 15.43
N MET A 84 -14.46 26.54 14.96
CA MET A 84 -15.65 27.14 15.53
C MET A 84 -16.87 26.85 14.66
N ALA A 85 -17.83 26.09 15.21
CA ALA A 85 -19.07 25.75 14.52
C ALA A 85 -20.02 26.96 14.47
N ALA A 86 -19.84 27.77 13.44
CA ALA A 86 -20.72 28.89 13.13
C ALA A 86 -21.01 28.91 11.63
N THR A 87 -22.16 29.43 11.22
CA THR A 87 -22.49 29.55 9.79
C THR A 87 -21.43 30.36 9.06
N THR A 88 -21.11 30.00 7.82
CA THR A 88 -20.07 30.65 7.00
C THR A 88 -18.62 30.48 7.49
N CYS A 89 -18.42 29.76 8.59
CA CYS A 89 -17.10 29.48 9.13
C CYS A 89 -16.65 28.05 8.81
N PRO A 90 -15.48 27.88 8.16
CA PRO A 90 -14.97 26.56 7.87
C PRO A 90 -14.52 25.88 9.16
N VAL A 91 -14.96 24.65 9.33
CA VAL A 91 -14.51 23.71 10.37
C VAL A 91 -13.81 22.54 9.72
N THR A 92 -12.96 21.87 10.49
CA THR A 92 -12.34 20.62 10.07
C THR A 92 -13.05 19.47 10.77
N LEU A 93 -13.70 18.61 9.99
CA LEU A 93 -14.20 17.32 10.47
C LEU A 93 -13.07 16.30 10.34
N SER A 94 -12.78 15.58 11.41
CA SER A 94 -11.72 14.57 11.43
C SER A 94 -12.26 13.25 11.96
N ALA A 95 -11.95 12.18 11.23
CA ALA A 95 -12.24 10.81 11.60
C ALA A 95 -10.94 10.10 11.98
N GLN A 96 -11.01 9.33 13.06
CA GLN A 96 -9.94 8.45 13.53
C GLN A 96 -10.41 7.00 13.39
N VAL A 97 -9.66 6.22 12.62
CA VAL A 97 -9.85 4.80 12.36
C VAL A 97 -8.79 4.02 13.14
N SER A 98 -9.24 3.09 13.98
CA SER A 98 -8.39 2.21 14.78
C SER A 98 -8.57 0.75 14.33
N PRO A 99 -7.48 -0.04 14.21
CA PRO A 99 -6.08 0.36 14.37
C PRO A 99 -5.62 1.35 13.29
N ALA A 100 -4.49 2.04 13.49
CA ALA A 100 -3.99 3.03 12.54
C ALA A 100 -3.29 2.37 11.34
N PHE A 101 -3.69 2.74 10.13
CA PHE A 101 -3.09 2.31 8.86
C PHE A 101 -3.34 3.37 7.77
N THR A 102 -2.83 3.13 6.56
CA THR A 102 -3.09 3.98 5.39
C THR A 102 -3.81 3.16 4.34
N GLY A 103 -4.99 3.61 3.92
CA GLY A 103 -5.82 2.93 2.92
C GLY A 103 -7.31 3.15 3.10
N GLY A 104 -8.07 3.01 2.02
CA GLY A 104 -9.51 3.27 2.02
C GLY A 104 -9.87 4.75 2.20
N THR A 105 -11.15 5.01 2.43
CA THR A 105 -11.68 6.37 2.54
C THR A 105 -12.72 6.48 3.66
N VAL A 106 -12.87 7.68 4.20
CA VAL A 106 -13.96 8.05 5.11
C VAL A 106 -14.88 9.03 4.42
N LEU A 107 -16.17 8.75 4.47
CA LEU A 107 -17.22 9.64 4.02
C LEU A 107 -17.93 10.26 5.24
N PHE A 108 -17.96 11.59 5.30
CA PHE A 108 -18.67 12.33 6.34
C PHE A 108 -20.08 12.66 5.85
N LYS A 109 -21.09 12.40 6.69
CA LYS A 109 -22.50 12.62 6.36
C LYS A 109 -23.24 13.32 7.48
N GLU A 110 -24.22 14.12 7.09
CA GLU A 110 -25.32 14.57 7.93
C GLU A 110 -26.61 13.93 7.39
N GLY A 111 -27.13 12.94 8.12
CA GLY A 111 -28.22 12.09 7.62
C GLY A 111 -27.85 11.46 6.27
N ASN A 112 -28.52 11.88 5.19
CA ASN A 112 -28.28 11.40 3.83
C ASN A 112 -27.37 12.33 3.00
N VAL A 113 -27.03 13.52 3.51
CA VAL A 113 -26.22 14.51 2.80
C VAL A 113 -24.74 14.25 3.07
N THR A 114 -23.92 14.28 2.03
CA THR A 114 -22.47 14.12 2.16
C THR A 114 -21.81 15.48 2.41
N LEU A 115 -20.97 15.57 3.45
CA LEU A 115 -20.30 16.80 3.90
C LEU A 115 -18.93 16.99 3.23
N GLY A 116 -18.89 16.95 1.90
CA GLY A 116 -17.66 17.07 1.10
C GLY A 116 -17.36 15.83 0.26
N THR A 117 -16.08 15.65 -0.10
CA THR A 117 -15.61 14.45 -0.81
C THR A 117 -15.18 13.36 0.17
N ALA A 118 -15.09 12.11 -0.30
CA ALA A 118 -14.52 11.03 0.50
C ALA A 118 -13.03 11.33 0.79
N ALA A 119 -12.67 11.37 2.07
CA ALA A 119 -11.32 11.68 2.52
C ALA A 119 -10.48 10.39 2.63
N ALA A 120 -9.27 10.38 2.06
CA ALA A 120 -8.37 9.23 2.18
C ALA A 120 -7.85 9.08 3.61
N VAL A 121 -7.79 7.84 4.11
CA VAL A 121 -7.21 7.56 5.44
C VAL A 121 -5.69 7.45 5.32
N THR A 122 -4.99 8.28 6.08
CA THR A 122 -3.53 8.23 6.24
C THR A 122 -3.19 8.14 7.71
N ASN A 123 -2.42 7.12 8.09
CA ASN A 123 -2.04 6.88 9.48
C ASN A 123 -3.24 6.88 10.45
N GLY A 124 -4.34 6.22 10.06
CA GLY A 124 -5.58 6.14 10.83
C GLY A 124 -6.45 7.40 10.79
N THR A 125 -6.01 8.50 10.18
CA THR A 125 -6.76 9.77 10.16
C THR A 125 -7.28 10.10 8.77
N ALA A 126 -8.52 10.59 8.69
CA ALA A 126 -9.08 11.23 7.50
C ALA A 126 -9.77 12.54 7.90
N SER A 127 -9.60 13.60 7.12
CA SER A 127 -10.19 14.91 7.44
C SER A 127 -10.76 15.59 6.21
N VAL A 128 -11.84 16.35 6.42
CA VAL A 128 -12.47 17.20 5.40
C VAL A 128 -12.78 18.56 5.99
N GLN A 129 -12.61 19.62 5.19
CA GLN A 129 -13.09 20.95 5.57
C GLN A 129 -14.55 21.08 5.15
N HIS A 130 -15.38 21.57 6.07
CA HIS A 130 -16.81 21.76 5.84
C HIS A 130 -17.26 23.11 6.42
N THR A 131 -18.24 23.74 5.78
CA THR A 131 -18.86 24.97 6.26
C THR A 131 -20.36 24.75 6.36
N PHE A 132 -20.90 24.85 7.57
CA PHE A 132 -22.35 24.75 7.78
C PHE A 132 -23.05 26.02 7.26
N SER A 133 -24.19 25.84 6.62
CA SER A 133 -25.00 26.93 6.04
C SER A 133 -26.19 27.34 6.89
N THR A 134 -26.56 26.53 7.88
CA THR A 134 -27.71 26.76 8.78
C THR A 134 -27.28 26.68 10.22
N THR A 135 -28.05 27.30 11.11
CA THR A 135 -27.87 27.19 12.56
C THR A 135 -28.64 26.02 13.14
N GLY A 136 -28.27 25.60 14.34
CA GLY A 136 -28.94 24.54 15.08
C GLY A 136 -28.06 23.30 15.28
N ALA A 137 -28.68 22.19 15.66
CA ALA A 137 -27.98 20.93 15.90
C ALA A 137 -27.84 20.14 14.58
N HIS A 138 -26.60 19.89 14.19
CA HIS A 138 -26.22 19.07 13.05
C HIS A 138 -25.66 17.74 13.52
N VAL A 139 -26.18 16.61 13.04
CA VAL A 139 -25.72 15.28 13.47
C VAL A 139 -24.82 14.69 12.40
N VAL A 140 -23.53 14.61 12.69
CA VAL A 140 -22.48 14.14 11.79
C VAL A 140 -22.11 12.70 12.09
N VAL A 141 -22.01 11.88 11.05
CA VAL A 141 -21.51 10.50 11.10
C VAL A 141 -20.38 10.34 10.08
N ALA A 142 -19.36 9.57 10.42
CA ALA A 142 -18.28 9.19 9.53
C ALA A 142 -18.36 7.70 9.21
N THR A 143 -18.33 7.34 7.94
CA THR A 143 -18.32 5.94 7.47
C THR A 143 -17.00 5.65 6.77
N PHE A 144 -16.22 4.73 7.34
CA PHE A 144 -15.02 4.18 6.72
C PHE A 144 -15.39 3.05 5.74
N SER A 145 -14.84 3.09 4.53
CA SER A 145 -15.16 2.17 3.44
C SER A 145 -14.61 0.75 3.60
N GLY A 146 -13.69 0.53 4.54
CA GLY A 146 -12.82 -0.64 4.51
C GLY A 146 -11.62 -0.41 3.57
N ALA A 147 -10.61 -1.25 3.70
CA ALA A 147 -9.41 -1.23 2.87
C ALA A 147 -8.74 -2.61 2.82
N ARG A 148 -8.03 -2.89 1.72
CA ARG A 148 -7.05 -3.99 1.67
C ARG A 148 -5.66 -3.40 1.70
N VAL A 149 -4.81 -3.87 2.61
CA VAL A 149 -3.41 -3.45 2.72
C VAL A 149 -2.54 -4.69 2.73
N GLY A 150 -1.80 -4.92 1.64
CA GLY A 150 -1.11 -6.20 1.45
C GLY A 150 -2.10 -7.37 1.35
N ALA A 151 -1.93 -8.38 2.21
CA ALA A 151 -2.86 -9.50 2.32
C ALA A 151 -4.00 -9.24 3.30
N ASP A 152 -3.94 -8.18 4.11
CA ASP A 152 -4.88 -7.94 5.20
C ASP A 152 -6.12 -7.15 4.74
N ASP A 153 -7.28 -7.54 5.27
CA ASP A 153 -8.60 -6.98 4.99
C ASP A 153 -9.11 -6.18 6.20
N PHE A 154 -9.11 -4.85 6.11
CA PHE A 154 -9.69 -3.96 7.10
C PHE A 154 -11.17 -3.74 6.80
N ARG A 155 -12.04 -4.15 7.72
CA ARG A 155 -13.49 -4.04 7.56
C ARG A 155 -13.96 -2.59 7.59
N ALA A 156 -15.02 -2.31 6.84
CA ALA A 156 -15.75 -1.05 6.93
C ALA A 156 -16.32 -0.86 8.34
N SER A 157 -16.38 0.38 8.80
CA SER A 157 -16.98 0.73 10.08
C SER A 157 -17.65 2.10 10.02
N THR A 158 -18.56 2.35 10.95
CA THR A 158 -19.30 3.62 11.06
C THR A 158 -19.10 4.17 12.46
N SER A 159 -18.90 5.48 12.57
CA SER A 159 -18.76 6.14 13.85
C SER A 159 -20.08 6.24 14.61
N GLY A 160 -19.97 6.55 15.90
CA GLY A 160 -21.09 7.14 16.62
C GLY A 160 -21.51 8.49 16.03
N ALA A 161 -22.71 8.95 16.39
CA ALA A 161 -23.23 10.25 16.00
C ALA A 161 -22.53 11.37 16.80
N LEU A 162 -22.01 12.38 16.09
CA LEU A 162 -21.48 13.61 16.67
C LEU A 162 -22.46 14.74 16.45
N THR A 163 -23.03 15.25 17.54
CA THR A 163 -23.88 16.45 17.49
C THR A 163 -23.01 17.69 17.50
N VAL A 164 -23.11 18.50 16.45
CA VAL A 164 -22.45 19.80 16.31
C VAL A 164 -23.51 20.89 16.41
N THR A 165 -23.43 21.72 17.44
CA THR A 165 -24.30 22.89 17.57
C THR A 165 -23.69 24.06 16.82
N VAL A 166 -24.36 24.49 15.74
CA VAL A 166 -23.91 25.59 14.88
C VAL A 166 -24.63 26.88 15.27
N ALA A 167 -23.85 27.90 15.63
CA ALA A 167 -24.35 29.25 15.88
C ALA A 167 -24.39 30.09 14.59
N THR A 168 -25.07 31.23 14.65
CA THR A 168 -24.93 32.27 13.62
C THR A 168 -23.48 32.75 13.62
N GLY A 169 -22.86 32.77 12.44
CA GLY A 169 -21.47 33.20 12.25
C GLY A 169 -21.34 34.42 11.38
N LEU A 170 -20.35 35.24 11.70
CA LEU A 170 -19.91 36.38 10.90
C LEU A 170 -18.49 36.10 10.38
N ASN A 171 -18.37 35.94 9.06
CA ASN A 171 -17.09 35.77 8.39
C ASN A 171 -16.56 37.14 7.92
N LEU A 172 -15.44 37.58 8.53
CA LEU A 172 -14.76 38.85 8.22
C LEU A 172 -13.49 38.60 7.38
N GLY A 173 -13.48 37.55 6.55
CA GLY A 173 -12.35 37.12 5.73
C GLY A 173 -11.32 36.30 6.51
N SER A 174 -10.65 36.90 7.50
CA SER A 174 -9.61 36.23 8.30
C SER A 174 -10.09 35.76 9.66
N ILE A 175 -11.25 36.26 10.11
CA ILE A 175 -11.80 36.03 11.44
C ILE A 175 -13.22 35.50 11.29
N CYS A 176 -13.52 34.48 12.07
CA CYS A 176 -14.83 33.89 12.19
C CYS A 176 -15.32 34.03 13.63
N LEU A 177 -16.40 34.78 13.82
CA LEU A 177 -16.98 35.07 15.13
C LEU A 177 -18.39 34.48 15.21
N PRO A 178 -18.76 33.85 16.34
CA PRO A 178 -20.14 33.54 16.60
C PRO A 178 -20.86 34.86 16.95
N ILE A 179 -22.06 35.02 16.46
CA ILE A 179 -22.93 36.15 16.77
C ILE A 179 -24.26 35.58 17.23
N GLY A 180 -24.27 34.96 18.42
CA GLY A 180 -25.43 34.27 18.98
C GLY A 180 -25.17 33.78 20.39
#